data_AF-A0A417CC97-F1
#
_entry.id   AF-A0A417CC97-F1
#
_cell.length_a   1.000
_cell.length_b   1.000
_cell.length_c   1.000
_cell.angle_alpha   90.00
_cell.angle_beta   90.00
_cell.angle_gamma   90.00
#
_symmetry.space_group_name_H-M   'P 1'
#
loop_
_entity.id
_entity.type
_entity.pdbx_description
1 polymer ?
#
loop_
_entity_poly.entity_id
_entity_poly.type
_entity_poly.pdbx_seq_one_letter_code
_entity_poly.pdbx_strand_id
1 'polypeptide(L)' 'MVKDATFISVWDGGFELLSSCKVNTETREVFNIEQFEDAVDDDGDELENLIREYIIVNGTEYCVESADSKTDKDYWYK' A
#
# COMPACT_ATOMS: atom_id res chain seq x y z
N MET A 1 -8.72 -13.86 -9.13
CA MET A 1 -9.09 -12.87 -10.16
C MET A 1 -8.30 -11.60 -9.92
N VAL A 2 -7.80 -10.96 -10.98
CA VAL A 2 -7.07 -9.68 -10.88
C VAL A 2 -8.04 -8.50 -10.92
N LYS A 3 -7.82 -7.52 -10.04
CA LYS A 3 -8.58 -6.27 -9.98
C LYS A 3 -7.63 -5.07 -9.89
N ASP A 4 -8.10 -3.92 -10.38
CA ASP A 4 -7.48 -2.63 -10.09
C ASP A 4 -7.78 -2.24 -8.64
N ALA A 5 -6.81 -1.59 -8.01
CA ALA A 5 -6.88 -1.12 -6.64
C ALA A 5 -6.04 0.15 -6.47
N THR A 6 -6.26 0.84 -5.36
CA THR A 6 -5.38 1.92 -4.91
C THR A 6 -4.61 1.40 -3.72
N PHE A 7 -3.29 1.53 -3.74
CA PHE A 7 -2.41 1.29 -2.60
C PHE A 7 -2.20 2.60 -1.85
N ILE A 8 -2.31 2.54 -0.52
CA ILE A 8 -2.15 3.67 0.38
C ILE A 8 -1.09 3.32 1.41
N SER A 9 -0.08 4.16 1.52
CA SER A 9 0.95 4.09 2.55
C SER A 9 0.82 5.30 3.47
N VAL A 10 0.57 5.05 4.75
CA VAL A 10 0.35 6.08 5.78
C VAL A 10 1.57 6.18 6.67
N TRP A 11 2.10 7.38 6.77
CA TRP A 11 3.32 7.71 7.51
C TRP A 11 2.99 8.53 8.73
N ASP A 12 3.98 8.74 9.61
CA ASP A 12 3.82 9.69 10.70
C ASP A 12 3.53 11.11 10.16
N GLY A 13 3.09 12.03 11.02
CA GLY A 13 2.64 13.36 10.57
C GLY A 13 1.30 13.37 9.81
N GLY A 14 0.74 12.20 9.46
CA GLY A 14 -0.54 12.09 8.73
C GLY A 14 -0.40 12.13 7.21
N PHE A 15 0.82 11.94 6.69
CA PHE A 15 1.06 11.88 5.25
C PHE A 15 0.55 10.57 4.66
N GLU A 16 -0.21 10.68 3.57
CA GLU A 16 -0.73 9.54 2.82
C GLU A 16 -0.20 9.57 1.40
N LEU A 17 0.51 8.51 1.01
CA LEU A 17 0.96 8.29 -0.36
C LEU A 17 0.00 7.32 -1.06
N LEU A 18 -0.61 7.79 -2.16
CA LEU A 18 -1.58 7.02 -2.94
C LEU A 18 -0.98 6.62 -4.29
N SER A 19 -1.07 5.33 -4.62
CA SER A 19 -0.54 4.78 -5.87
C SER A 19 -1.53 3.81 -6.49
N SER A 20 -1.57 3.77 -7.83
CA SER A 20 -2.35 2.75 -8.54
C SER A 20 -1.66 1.41 -8.42
N CYS A 21 -2.43 0.34 -8.20
CA CYS A 21 -1.89 -1.01 -8.19
C CYS A 21 -2.89 -2.03 -8.74
N LYS A 22 -2.45 -3.28 -8.85
CA LYS A 22 -3.31 -4.43 -9.13
C LYS A 22 -3.24 -5.43 -8.00
N VAL A 23 -4.33 -6.16 -7.80
CA VAL A 23 -4.43 -7.19 -6.78
C VAL A 23 -4.99 -8.47 -7.35
N ASN A 24 -4.36 -9.60 -7.04
CA ASN A 24 -4.94 -10.91 -7.28
C ASN A 24 -5.74 -11.34 -6.03
N THR A 25 -7.06 -11.28 -6.08
CA THR A 25 -7.92 -11.57 -4.92
C THR A 25 -7.95 -13.05 -4.51
N GLU A 26 -7.37 -13.95 -5.32
CA GLU A 26 -7.25 -15.38 -4.95
C GLU A 26 -5.98 -15.63 -4.13
N THR A 27 -4.86 -15.07 -4.55
CA THR A 27 -3.56 -15.22 -3.85
C THR A 27 -3.30 -14.12 -2.82
N ARG A 28 -4.11 -13.05 -2.86
CA ARG A 28 -3.97 -11.80 -2.12
C ARG A 28 -2.69 -11.02 -2.40
N GLU A 29 -2.04 -11.31 -3.52
CA GLU A 29 -0.83 -10.60 -3.96
C GLU A 29 -1.20 -9.24 -4.55
N VAL A 30 -0.55 -8.19 -4.08
CA VAL A 30 -0.56 -6.82 -4.59
C VAL A 30 0.69 -6.64 -5.43
N PHE A 31 0.54 -6.13 -6.64
CA PHE A 31 1.62 -5.99 -7.61
C PHE A 31 1.39 -4.80 -8.54
N ASN A 32 2.41 -4.43 -9.30
CA ASN A 32 2.42 -3.22 -10.13
C ASN A 32 2.04 -1.97 -9.34
N ILE A 33 2.56 -1.82 -8.11
CA ILE A 33 2.45 -0.58 -7.35
C ILE A 33 3.33 0.45 -8.07
N GLU A 34 2.73 1.54 -8.54
CA GLU A 34 3.48 2.64 -9.16
C GLU A 34 4.37 3.33 -8.12
N GLN A 35 5.59 3.72 -8.50
CA GLN A 35 6.50 4.42 -7.60
C GLN A 35 5.97 5.81 -7.23
N PHE A 36 6.20 6.20 -5.99
CA PHE A 36 5.99 7.57 -5.53
C PHE A 36 7.18 8.41 -6.00
N GLU A 37 6.97 9.31 -6.97
CA GLU A 37 8.06 10.12 -7.53
C GLU A 37 8.69 11.07 -6.49
N ASP A 38 7.95 11.45 -5.43
CA ASP A 38 8.40 12.36 -4.37
C ASP A 38 7.80 11.94 -2.99
N ALA A 39 8.32 10.88 -2.38
CA ALA A 39 7.89 10.42 -1.05
C ALA A 39 8.53 11.26 0.08
N VAL A 40 8.13 12.53 0.16
CA VAL A 40 8.59 13.51 1.16
C VAL A 40 7.42 14.15 1.87
N ASP A 41 7.67 14.75 3.03
CA ASP A 41 6.70 15.55 3.76
C ASP A 41 6.52 16.97 3.18
N ASP A 42 5.70 17.80 3.85
CA ASP A 42 5.43 19.19 3.44
C ASP A 42 6.67 20.10 3.48
N ASP A 43 7.68 19.75 4.27
CA ASP A 43 8.95 20.49 4.39
C ASP A 43 10.01 19.96 3.40
N GLY A 44 9.70 18.87 2.68
CA GLY A 44 10.57 18.23 1.69
C GLY A 44 11.55 17.23 2.31
N ASP A 45 11.34 16.84 3.56
CA ASP A 45 12.13 15.83 4.25
C ASP A 45 11.60 14.42 3.94
N GLU A 46 12.46 13.41 4.03
CA GLU A 46 12.06 12.03 3.81
C GLU A 46 11.01 11.59 4.84
N LEU A 47 10.00 10.84 4.40
CA LEU A 47 8.99 10.30 5.31
C LEU A 47 9.63 9.29 6.27
N GLU A 48 9.60 9.60 7.56
CA GLU A 48 10.09 8.71 8.61
C GLU A 48 8.91 7.91 9.20
N ASN A 49 9.16 6.67 9.64
CA ASN A 49 8.18 5.83 10.36
C ASN A 49 6.86 5.53 9.63
N LEU A 50 6.86 4.47 8.82
CA LEU A 50 5.64 3.88 8.28
C LEU A 50 4.67 3.44 9.40
N ILE A 51 3.42 3.91 9.36
CA ILE A 51 2.37 3.56 10.33
C ILE A 51 1.55 2.36 9.85
N ARG A 52 1.07 2.39 8.60
CA ARG A 52 0.28 1.29 8.01
C ARG A 52 0.20 1.38 6.50
N GLU A 53 -0.05 0.24 5.88
CA GLU A 53 -0.33 0.14 4.45
C GLU A 53 -1.61 -0.64 4.20
N TYR A 54 -2.39 -0.20 3.21
CA TYR A 54 -3.63 -0.86 2.83
C TYR A 54 -3.97 -0.62 1.37
N ILE A 55 -4.86 -1.45 0.84
CA ILE A 55 -5.45 -1.26 -0.49
C ILE A 55 -6.94 -0.99 -0.39
N ILE A 56 -7.45 -0.19 -1.32
CA ILE A 56 -8.88 -0.03 -1.57
C ILE A 56 -9.23 -0.81 -2.83
N VAL A 57 -10.07 -1.84 -2.68
CA VAL A 57 -10.59 -2.66 -3.77
C VAL A 57 -12.11 -2.53 -3.78
N ASN A 58 -12.69 -1.98 -4.86
CA ASN A 58 -14.14 -1.74 -4.96
C ASN A 58 -14.72 -0.97 -3.74
N GLY A 59 -13.97 0.00 -3.21
CA GLY A 59 -14.37 0.79 -2.04
C GLY A 59 -14.26 0.09 -0.69
N THR A 60 -13.69 -1.13 -0.64
CA THR A 60 -13.40 -1.83 0.63
C THR A 60 -11.90 -1.76 0.91
N GLU A 61 -11.55 -1.39 2.14
CA GLU A 61 -10.18 -1.34 2.67
C GLU A 61 -9.71 -2.72 3.12
N TYR A 62 -8.46 -3.07 2.78
CA TYR A 62 -7.80 -4.27 3.25
C TYR A 62 -6.34 -3.97 3.60
N CYS A 63 -5.89 -4.43 4.77
CA CYS A 63 -4.49 -4.30 5.18
C CYS A 63 -3.56 -5.01 4.21
N VAL A 64 -2.39 -4.43 4.02
CA VAL A 64 -1.32 -4.96 3.19
C VAL A 64 -0.02 -5.00 4.00
N GLU A 65 0.71 -6.09 3.87
CA GLU A 65 2.01 -6.29 4.52
C GLU A 65 3.07 -6.74 3.50
N SER A 66 4.34 -6.50 3.79
CA SER A 66 5.40 -7.08 2.96
C SER A 66 5.39 -8.60 3.05
N ALA A 67 5.84 -9.29 2.00
CA ALA A 67 5.90 -10.74 1.95
C ALA A 67 6.71 -11.35 3.10
N ASP A 68 7.67 -10.60 3.65
CA ASP A 68 8.51 -11.00 4.78
C ASP A 68 7.79 -10.91 6.14
N SER A 69 6.77 -10.05 6.25
CA SER A 69 6.05 -9.79 7.50
C SER A 69 4.61 -10.30 7.52
N LYS A 70 4.12 -10.81 6.37
CA LYS A 70 2.70 -11.11 6.17
C LYS A 70 2.12 -12.08 7.20
N THR A 71 0.91 -11.79 7.65
CA THR A 71 0.03 -12.79 8.28
C THR A 71 -0.87 -13.50 7.25
N ASP A 72 -1.41 -14.67 7.61
CA ASP A 72 -2.32 -15.44 6.74
C ASP A 72 -3.64 -14.71 6.38
N LYS A 73 -3.90 -13.55 6.98
CA LYS A 73 -5.16 -12.82 6.81
C LYS A 73 -5.06 -11.63 5.86
N ASP A 74 -3.86 -11.12 5.64
CA ASP A 74 -3.67 -9.85 4.95
C ASP A 74 -3.31 -10.03 3.47
N TYR A 75 -3.43 -8.94 2.72
CA TYR A 75 -2.86 -8.86 1.38
C TYR A 75 -1.36 -8.61 1.49
N TRP A 76 -0.61 -8.92 0.43
CA TRP A 76 0.85 -8.86 0.50
C TRP A 76 1.51 -8.42 -0.80
N TYR A 77 2.66 -7.76 -0.72
CA TYR A 77 3.52 -7.43 -1.86
C TYR A 77 4.95 -7.94 -1.65
N LYS A 78 5.74 -8.02 -2.72
CA LYS A 78 7.16 -8.42 -2.68
C LYS A 78 8.09 -7.23 -2.68
#